data_AF-A0A800AKB1-F1
#
_entry.id   AF-A0A800AKB1-F1
#
_cell.length_a   1.000
_cell.length_b   1.000
_cell.length_c   1.000
_cell.angle_alpha   90.00
_cell.angle_beta   90.00
_cell.angle_gamma   90.00
#
_symmetry.space_group_name_H-M   'P 1'
#
loop_
_entity.id
_entity.type
_entity.pdbx_description
1 polymer ?
#
loop_
_entity_poly.entity_id
_entity_poly.type
_entity_poly.pdbx_seq_one_letter_code
_entity_poly.pdbx_strand_id
1 'polypeptide(L)' 'MEWCPRCERSVDVEHKVRKLGRSKSLVKVTSTCARCRTTLSTKNMTAQAAEEMIKAEEAARAEPQVSETEEGKELEE' A
#
# COMPACT_ATOMS: atom_id res chain seq x y z
N MET A 1 6.30 3.75 -2.17
CA MET A 1 7.55 3.46 -2.92
C MET A 1 8.13 2.16 -2.38
N GLU A 2 8.57 1.25 -3.25
CA GLU A 2 9.06 -0.09 -2.86
C GLU A 2 10.42 -0.38 -3.52
N TRP A 3 11.26 -1.21 -2.89
CA TRP A 3 12.54 -1.64 -3.47
C TRP A 3 12.32 -2.67 -4.58
N CYS A 4 12.90 -2.43 -5.76
CA CYS A 4 12.88 -3.40 -6.85
C CYS A 4 14.23 -4.10 -6.99
N PRO A 5 14.31 -5.43 -6.80
CA PRO A 5 15.57 -6.17 -6.90
C PRO A 5 16.14 -6.19 -8.32
N ARG A 6 15.29 -6.00 -9.35
CA ARG A 6 15.73 -5.97 -10.75
C ARG A 6 16.22 -4.59 -11.20
N CYS A 7 15.76 -3.52 -10.55
CA CYS A 7 16.23 -2.16 -10.83
C CYS A 7 17.28 -1.69 -9.82
N GLU A 8 17.49 -2.44 -8.74
CA GLU A 8 18.39 -2.13 -7.63
C GLU A 8 18.17 -0.72 -7.09
N ARG A 9 16.90 -0.31 -6.98
CA ARG A 9 16.49 1.00 -6.48
C ARG A 9 15.05 0.99 -5.98
N SER A 10 14.70 2.00 -5.19
CA SER A 10 13.31 2.33 -4.88
C SER A 10 12.60 2.83 -6.14
N VAL A 11 11.44 2.25 -6.41
CA VAL A 11 10.60 2.54 -7.57
C VAL A 11 9.16 2.78 -7.16
N ASP A 12 8.42 3.41 -8.06
CA ASP A 12 6.97 3.42 -8.00
C ASP A 12 6.41 2.03 -8.32
N VAL A 13 5.29 1.69 -7.68
CA VAL A 13 4.65 0.38 -7.73
C VAL A 13 3.24 0.51 -8.28
N GLU A 14 2.94 -0.27 -9.31
CA GLU A 14 1.61 -0.41 -9.86
C GLU A 14 0.91 -1.60 -9.17
N HIS A 15 -0.22 -1.30 -8.52
CA HIS A 15 -1.07 -2.30 -7.88
C HIS A 15 -2.18 -2.78 -8.80
N LYS A 16 -2.23 -4.09 -9.03
CA LYS A 16 -3.27 -4.73 -9.83
C LYS A 16 -4.15 -5.60 -8.95
N VAL A 17 -5.42 -5.23 -8.84
CA VAL A 17 -6.42 -5.99 -8.10
C VAL A 17 -7.17 -6.93 -9.05
N ARG A 18 -7.21 -8.23 -8.72
CA ARG A 18 -8.03 -9.23 -9.40
C ARG A 18 -9.00 -9.87 -8.43
N LYS A 19 -10.28 -9.93 -8.78
CA LYS A 19 -11.29 -10.61 -7.95
C LYS A 19 -11.07 -12.12 -7.98
N LEU A 20 -11.13 -12.76 -6.82
CA LEU A 20 -11.03 -14.21 -6.63
C LEU A 20 -12.38 -14.77 -6.18
N GLY A 21 -12.77 -15.91 -6.76
CA GLY A 21 -13.99 -16.64 -6.40
C GLY A 21 -15.29 -15.99 -6.91
N ARG A 22 -16.40 -16.72 -6.75
CA ARG A 22 -17.75 -16.28 -7.18
C ARG A 22 -18.32 -15.16 -6.31
N SER A 23 -18.00 -15.16 -5.01
CA SER A 23 -18.57 -14.24 -4.02
C SER A 23 -17.90 -12.87 -3.99
N LYS A 24 -16.85 -12.63 -4.79
CA LYS A 24 -16.12 -11.35 -4.91
C LYS A 24 -15.54 -10.78 -3.60
N SER A 25 -15.58 -11.54 -2.51
CA SER A 25 -15.10 -11.11 -1.18
C SER A 25 -13.58 -11.16 -1.06
N LEU A 26 -12.93 -12.03 -1.84
CA LEU A 26 -11.49 -12.19 -1.88
C LEU A 26 -10.93 -11.56 -3.16
N VAL A 27 -9.81 -10.86 -3.04
CA VAL A 27 -9.07 -10.29 -4.16
C VAL A 27 -7.59 -10.63 -4.06
N LYS A 28 -6.95 -10.76 -5.22
CA LYS A 28 -5.52 -10.90 -5.38
C LYS A 28 -4.95 -9.53 -5.75
N VAL A 29 -4.12 -8.98 -4.89
CA VAL A 29 -3.36 -7.76 -5.15
C VAL A 29 -1.96 -8.15 -5.59
N THR A 30 -1.56 -7.69 -6.77
CA THR A 30 -0.23 -7.90 -7.33
C THR A 30 0.47 -6.55 -7.43
N SER A 31 1.59 -6.40 -6.73
CA SER A 31 2.43 -5.19 -6.78
C SER A 31 3.52 -5.41 -7.82
N THR A 32 3.62 -4.50 -8.79
CA THR A 32 4.59 -4.58 -9.88
C THR A 32 5.42 -3.30 -9.97
N CYS A 33 6.72 -3.44 -10.23
CA CYS A 33 7.58 -2.30 -10.50
C CYS A 33 7.10 -1.57 -11.76
N ALA A 34 6.79 -0.28 -11.65
CA ALA A 34 6.32 0.53 -12.76
C ALA A 34 7.38 0.68 -13.88
N ARG A 35 8.67 0.54 -13.53
CA ARG A 35 9.79 0.72 -14.46
C ARG A 35 10.12 -0.54 -15.28
N CYS A 36 10.30 -1.68 -14.61
CA CYS A 36 10.75 -2.93 -15.26
C CYS A 36 9.68 -4.04 -15.27
N ARG A 37 8.46 -3.75 -14.81
CA ARG A 37 7.32 -4.69 -14.75
C ARG A 37 7.56 -5.96 -13.93
N THR A 38 8.61 -6.00 -13.12
CA THR A 38 8.88 -7.14 -12.22
C THR A 38 7.84 -7.16 -11.10
N THR A 39 7.22 -8.32 -10.88
CA THR A 39 6.34 -8.54 -9.73
C THR A 39 7.15 -8.52 -8.45
N LEU A 40 6.83 -7.58 -7.56
CA LEU A 40 7.49 -7.43 -6.27
C LEU A 40 6.77 -8.25 -5.20
N SER A 41 5.44 -8.24 -5.22
CA SER A 41 4.63 -8.93 -4.22
C SER A 41 3.30 -9.38 -4.79
N THR A 42 2.75 -10.41 -4.18
CA THR A 42 1.42 -10.93 -4.50
C THR A 42 0.76 -11.37 -3.20
N LYS A 43 -0.36 -10.75 -2.84
CA LYS A 43 -1.10 -11.07 -1.62
C LYS A 43 -2.57 -11.26 -1.95
N ASN A 44 -3.20 -12.20 -1.26
CA ASN A 44 -4.64 -12.37 -1.30
C ASN A 44 -5.21 -11.72 -0.04
N MET A 45 -6.22 -10.88 -0.19
CA MET A 45 -6.88 -10.19 0.91
C MET A 45 -8.35 -9.96 0.59
N THR A 46 -9.11 -9.43 1.54
CA THR A 46 -10.51 -9.09 1.29
C THR A 46 -10.60 -7.86 0.37
N ALA A 47 -11.71 -7.73 -0.37
CA ALA A 47 -11.93 -6.58 -1.25
C ALA A 47 -11.81 -5.25 -0.48
N GLN A 48 -12.40 -5.18 0.71
CA GLN A 48 -12.33 -4.01 1.57
C GLN A 48 -10.89 -3.66 1.99
N ALA A 49 -10.11 -4.66 2.43
CA ALA A 49 -8.72 -4.43 2.82
C ALA A 49 -7.85 -3.94 1.64
N ALA A 50 -8.14 -4.41 0.42
CA ALA A 50 -7.43 -3.94 -0.77
C ALA A 50 -7.77 -2.49 -1.12
N GLU A 51 -9.03 -2.08 -0.95
CA GLU A 51 -9.44 -0.69 -1.16
C GLU A 51 -8.80 0.25 -0.13
N GLU A 52 -8.75 -0.15 1.14
CA GLU A 52 -8.07 0.62 2.18
C GLU A 52 -6.57 0.74 1.93
N MET A 53 -5.92 -0.33 1.48
CA MET A 53 -4.49 -0.32 1.14
C MET A 53 -4.19 0.68 0.00
N ILE A 54 -4.99 0.66 -1.07
CA ILE A 54 -4.80 1.57 -2.21
C ILE A 54 -5.04 3.02 -1.78
N LYS A 55 -6.10 3.26 -0.98
CA LYS A 55 -6.41 4.60 -0.47
C LYS A 55 -5.32 5.13 0.46
N ALA A 56 -4.74 4.27 1.29
CA ALA A 56 -3.62 4.63 2.17
C ALA A 56 -2.37 5.01 1.37
N GLU A 57 -2.08 4.33 0.25
CA GLU A 57 -0.97 4.72 -0.62
C GLU A 57 -1.21 6.03 -1.36
N GLU A 58 -2.44 6.30 -1.80
CA GLU A 58 -2.79 7.59 -2.40
C GLU A 58 -2.71 8.73 -1.37
N ALA A 59 -3.16 8.49 -0.14
CA ALA A 59 -3.03 9.44 0.97
C ALA A 59 -1.54 9.69 1.32
N ALA A 60 -0.73 8.64 1.43
CA ALA A 60 0.71 8.75 1.68
C ALA A 60 1.47 9.48 0.55
N ARG A 61 0.89 9.56 -0.65
CA ARG A 61 1.42 10.34 -1.77
C ARG A 61 0.94 11.80 -1.77
N ALA A 62 -0.22 12.08 -1.18
CA ALA A 62 -0.86 13.39 -1.13
C ALA A 62 -0.48 14.20 0.13
N GLU A 63 -0.05 13.55 1.21
CA GLU A 63 0.27 14.25 2.45
C GLU A 63 1.76 14.63 2.55
N PRO A 64 2.11 15.91 2.75
CA PRO A 64 3.39 16.25 3.35
C PRO A 64 3.42 15.69 4.77
N GLN A 65 4.52 15.08 5.15
CA GLN A 65 4.78 14.59 6.51
C GLN A 65 4.44 15.67 7.56
N VAL A 66 3.27 15.60 8.19
CA VAL A 66 3.00 16.18 9.52
C VAL A 66 1.86 15.41 10.15
N SER A 67 2.17 14.51 11.08
CA SER A 67 1.32 14.16 12.23
C SER A 67 2.16 13.32 13.20
N GLU A 68 3.16 13.96 13.78
CA GLU A 68 3.52 13.66 15.17
C GLU A 68 2.43 14.33 16.02
N THR A 69 1.47 13.56 16.50
CA THR A 69 0.53 13.99 17.53
C THR A 69 0.31 12.81 18.46
N GLU A 70 0.91 12.89 19.66
CA GLU A 70 0.24 12.73 20.97
C GLU A 70 1.30 12.52 22.05
N GLU A 71 1.78 13.62 22.67
CA GLU A 71 2.03 13.61 24.11
C GLU A 71 0.97 14.49 24.76
N GLY A 72 -0.05 13.83 25.27
CA GLY A 72 -1.01 14.43 26.18
C GLY A 72 -0.70 14.00 27.61
N LYS A 73 -0.75 14.99 28.52
CA LYS A 73 -0.85 14.87 29.99
C LYS A 73 0.47 14.51 30.68
N GLU A 74 0.90 15.18 31.76
CA GLU A 74 0.13 15.47 32.96
C GLU A 74 0.43 16.84 33.61
N LEU A 75 -0.59 17.28 34.35
CA LEU A 75 -0.73 18.50 35.12
C LEU A 75 -0.39 18.14 36.58
N GLU A 76 0.61 18.78 37.19
CA GLU A 76 0.91 18.84 38.65
C GLU A 76 2.15 19.76 38.77
N GLU A 77 2.31 20.78 39.62
CA GLU A 77 1.56 21.45 40.70
C GLU A 77 2.01 22.93 40.71
#